data_AF-A0AAD9HNG9-F1
#
_entry.id   AF-A0AAD9HNG9-F1
#
_cell.length_a   1.000
_cell.length_b   1.000
_cell.length_c   1.000
_cell.angle_alpha   90.00
_cell.angle_beta   90.00
_cell.angle_gamma   90.00
#
_symmetry.space_group_name_H-M   'P 1'
#
loop_
_entity.id
_entity.type
_entity.pdbx_description
1 polymer ?
#
loop_
_entity_poly.entity_id
_entity_poly.type
_entity_poly.pdbx_seq_one_letter_code
_entity_poly.pdbx_strand_id
1 'polypeptide(L)'
;MASRREANRTPPLVENAALAEKLNVVDVLENDKPTVTLQRYLSVNSILSTKSSFAIRQQEASEKHIPLEVIGEGFCAIVYDLPSSGRAIKAARRQKETELWNDFVAHVNIWEAAKNNTSFFVPKPSYYVVYEDIAAWMIAHRHEVSSQTGFKSEPTDILVMERIMPLPRVIRQALVEVFCPPSQKAEASSNYKNKSCLVRLYLGVRRPNQRTEGPFTLRNFELTLDKMDILGINPMQFVRPMAEALAIMHWTAQRDAYDVEFVLGSSPERRITAAELSSIDLAGRRITTWNRSPDGCANLNFLRRAVSVWLLDFNQCQRMHSTPLGVEKAVKAFWENDPYFPRPNQDLSSTEGQLWQEFKSVYLATSFECLDSSATLPGDFILKVEQEASKRLSSSLVLLGPPKSSAPTTSSPSASSEKKDKKKHRKYISM
;
A
#
# COMPACT_ATOMS: atom_id res chain seq x y z
N MET A 1 67.00 -7.47 0.66
CA MET A 1 66.85 -6.97 -0.72
C MET A 1 66.19 -8.04 -1.56
N ALA A 2 64.90 -7.91 -1.85
CA ALA A 2 64.20 -8.80 -2.77
C ALA A 2 63.27 -7.95 -3.64
N SER A 3 63.44 -8.17 -4.95
CA SER A 3 63.02 -7.34 -6.06
C SER A 3 61.51 -7.29 -6.25
N ARG A 4 60.96 -6.08 -6.41
CA ARG A 4 59.67 -5.81 -7.08
C ARG A 4 59.82 -6.15 -8.57
N ARG A 5 58.96 -7.02 -9.09
CA ARG A 5 58.61 -7.03 -10.52
C ARG A 5 57.11 -6.80 -10.66
N GLU A 6 56.81 -5.61 -11.15
CA GLU A 6 55.54 -5.27 -11.79
C GLU A 6 55.35 -6.16 -13.02
N ALA A 7 54.14 -6.69 -13.18
CA ALA A 7 53.66 -7.19 -14.46
C ALA A 7 52.24 -6.64 -14.68
N ASN A 8 52.16 -5.74 -15.67
CA ASN A 8 50.96 -5.22 -16.29
C ASN A 8 49.88 -6.29 -16.48
N ARG A 9 48.68 -6.07 -15.92
CA ARG A 9 47.42 -6.52 -16.52
C ARG A 9 46.37 -5.43 -16.36
N THR A 10 46.13 -4.73 -17.47
CA THR A 10 44.86 -4.03 -17.74
C THR A 10 43.67 -4.93 -17.39
N PRO A 11 42.70 -4.47 -16.59
CA PRO A 11 41.49 -5.24 -16.36
C PRO A 11 40.53 -5.07 -17.56
N PRO A 12 39.87 -6.14 -18.04
CA PRO A 12 38.87 -6.03 -19.09
C PRO A 12 37.60 -5.38 -18.52
N LEU A 13 37.27 -4.21 -19.06
CA LEU A 13 36.11 -3.37 -18.75
C LEU A 13 34.76 -3.96 -19.21
N VAL A 14 34.66 -5.27 -19.47
CA VAL A 14 33.52 -5.83 -20.23
C VAL A 14 32.69 -6.89 -19.49
N GLU A 15 33.10 -7.41 -18.34
CA GLU A 15 32.39 -8.55 -17.71
C GLU A 15 31.53 -8.22 -16.47
N ASN A 16 31.35 -6.94 -16.11
CA ASN A 16 30.41 -6.56 -15.04
C ASN A 16 28.97 -6.27 -15.54
N ALA A 17 28.70 -6.42 -16.84
CA ALA A 17 27.39 -6.15 -17.42
C ALA A 17 26.41 -7.36 -17.35
N ALA A 18 26.91 -8.57 -17.09
CA ALA A 18 26.12 -9.79 -17.26
C ALA A 18 25.32 -10.25 -16.02
N LEU A 19 25.49 -9.64 -14.84
CA LEU A 19 24.77 -10.04 -13.61
C LEU A 19 23.63 -9.07 -13.22
N ALA A 20 23.34 -8.08 -14.05
CA ALA A 20 22.20 -7.16 -13.90
C ALA A 20 20.93 -7.66 -14.62
N GLU A 21 20.95 -8.87 -15.15
CA GLU A 21 19.82 -9.47 -15.88
C GLU A 21 18.90 -10.23 -14.91
N LYS A 22 17.91 -9.52 -14.36
CA LYS A 22 16.58 -10.05 -13.96
C LYS A 22 15.59 -9.00 -13.45
N LEU A 23 16.00 -7.72 -13.36
CA LEU A 23 15.09 -6.59 -13.15
C LEU A 23 15.10 -5.72 -14.40
N ASN A 24 13.92 -5.51 -15.00
CA ASN A 24 13.79 -4.63 -16.16
C ASN A 24 13.92 -3.18 -15.68
N VAL A 25 15.13 -2.64 -15.73
CA VAL A 25 15.36 -1.20 -15.60
C VAL A 25 14.81 -0.56 -16.86
N VAL A 26 13.73 0.18 -16.72
CA VAL A 26 13.09 0.85 -17.84
C VAL A 26 13.40 2.34 -17.77
N ASP A 27 14.05 2.86 -18.80
CA ASP A 27 14.17 4.30 -18.99
C ASP A 27 12.79 4.93 -19.23
N VAL A 28 12.58 6.12 -18.69
CA VAL A 28 11.33 6.86 -18.91
C VAL A 28 11.30 7.31 -20.37
N LEU A 29 10.53 6.60 -21.20
CA LEU A 29 10.27 6.99 -22.58
C LEU A 29 9.18 8.08 -22.56
N GLU A 30 9.55 9.33 -22.86
CA GLU A 30 8.66 10.50 -22.73
C GLU A 30 7.48 10.52 -23.74
N ASN A 31 7.37 9.54 -24.64
CA ASN A 31 6.40 9.52 -25.75
C ASN A 31 5.46 8.30 -25.81
N ASP A 32 5.44 7.43 -24.78
CA ASP A 32 4.51 6.29 -24.78
C ASP A 32 3.05 6.73 -24.51
N LYS A 33 2.08 5.98 -25.05
CA LYS A 33 0.67 6.19 -24.71
C LYS A 33 0.47 6.02 -23.19
N PRO A 34 -0.32 6.88 -22.51
CA PRO A 34 -0.52 6.82 -21.06
C PRO A 34 -0.92 5.45 -20.51
N THR A 35 -1.74 4.68 -21.23
CA THR A 35 -2.12 3.32 -20.84
C THR A 35 -0.94 2.34 -20.89
N VAL A 36 -0.09 2.44 -21.92
CA VAL A 36 1.14 1.63 -22.05
C VAL A 36 2.14 1.98 -20.95
N THR A 37 2.30 3.29 -20.66
CA THR A 37 3.08 3.79 -19.52
C THR A 37 2.61 3.18 -18.21
N LEU A 38 1.31 3.18 -17.94
CA LEU A 38 0.74 2.63 -16.71
C LEU A 38 0.87 1.10 -16.66
N GLN A 39 0.59 0.41 -17.76
CA GLN A 39 0.76 -1.04 -17.87
C GLN A 39 2.18 -1.46 -17.53
N ARG A 40 3.17 -0.73 -18.06
CA ARG A 40 4.59 -1.00 -17.82
C ARG A 40 4.97 -0.68 -16.38
N TYR A 41 4.62 0.51 -15.90
CA TYR A 41 5.20 1.05 -14.66
C TYR A 41 4.44 0.72 -13.38
N LEU A 42 3.18 0.31 -13.45
CA LEU A 42 2.46 -0.23 -12.30
C LEU A 42 2.73 -1.74 -12.11
N SER A 43 3.65 -2.31 -12.89
CA SER A 43 4.10 -3.68 -12.67
C SER A 43 5.09 -3.77 -11.51
N VAL A 44 4.88 -4.74 -10.61
CA VAL A 44 5.73 -4.97 -9.42
C VAL A 44 7.18 -5.36 -9.76
N ASN A 45 7.46 -5.70 -11.01
CA ASN A 45 8.79 -6.10 -11.49
C ASN A 45 9.55 -4.97 -12.21
N SER A 46 8.99 -3.76 -12.26
CA SER A 46 9.58 -2.64 -13.01
C SER A 46 10.37 -1.71 -12.11
N ILE A 47 11.61 -1.40 -12.51
CA ILE A 47 12.43 -0.37 -11.88
C ILE A 47 12.50 0.85 -12.78
N LEU A 48 12.10 1.99 -12.22
CA LEU A 48 12.13 3.28 -12.87
C LEU A 48 13.38 4.05 -12.47
N SER A 49 14.23 4.42 -13.43
CA SER A 49 15.22 5.46 -13.21
C SER A 49 14.55 6.83 -13.34
N THR A 50 14.66 7.67 -12.32
CA THR A 50 14.01 8.98 -12.27
C THR A 50 14.95 10.04 -11.73
N LYS A 51 14.97 11.22 -12.36
CA LYS A 51 15.46 12.47 -11.74
C LYS A 51 14.39 12.98 -10.76
N SER A 52 14.12 12.23 -9.69
CA SER A 52 12.95 12.51 -8.86
C SER A 52 13.10 13.84 -8.11
N SER A 53 12.14 14.74 -8.23
CA SER A 53 12.07 15.99 -7.45
C SER A 53 12.03 15.74 -5.94
N PHE A 54 11.67 14.53 -5.53
CA PHE A 54 11.67 14.13 -4.13
C PHE A 54 13.07 13.81 -3.63
N ALA A 55 13.90 13.11 -4.41
CA ALA A 55 15.30 12.84 -4.06
C ALA A 55 16.05 14.17 -3.84
N ILE A 56 15.82 15.11 -4.75
CA ILE A 56 16.34 16.49 -4.64
C ILE A 56 15.81 17.15 -3.37
N ARG A 57 14.50 17.14 -3.13
CA ARG A 57 13.90 17.73 -1.92
C ARG A 57 14.45 17.14 -0.62
N GLN A 58 14.71 15.83 -0.58
CA GLN A 58 15.26 15.17 0.60
C GLN A 58 16.73 15.53 0.82
N GLN A 59 17.50 15.68 -0.25
CA GLN A 59 18.87 16.17 -0.20
C GLN A 59 18.93 17.67 0.15
N GLU A 60 17.93 18.47 -0.25
CA GLU A 60 17.80 19.87 0.16
C GLU A 60 17.29 20.02 1.61
N ALA A 61 16.55 19.03 2.13
CA ALA A 61 16.01 19.05 3.48
C ALA A 61 17.09 18.97 4.57
N SER A 62 18.28 18.47 4.26
CA SER A 62 19.44 18.53 5.17
C SER A 62 20.06 19.92 5.25
N GLU A 63 19.78 20.81 4.28
CA GLU A 63 20.40 22.14 4.17
C GLU A 63 19.41 23.30 4.40
N LYS A 64 18.11 23.07 4.26
CA LYS A 64 17.05 24.09 4.36
C LYS A 64 15.94 23.66 5.31
N HIS A 65 15.37 24.61 6.06
CA HIS A 65 14.12 24.42 6.79
C HIS A 65 12.97 24.15 5.80
N ILE A 66 12.52 22.90 5.70
CA ILE A 66 11.35 22.52 4.88
C ILE A 66 10.14 22.31 5.79
N PRO A 67 8.99 22.93 5.50
CA PRO A 67 7.80 22.75 6.31
C PRO A 67 7.26 21.31 6.31
N LEU A 68 6.59 20.92 7.40
CA LEU A 68 5.80 19.70 7.42
C LEU A 68 4.69 19.80 6.37
N GLU A 69 4.70 18.86 5.43
CA GLU A 69 3.65 18.78 4.41
C GLU A 69 2.65 17.72 4.81
N VAL A 70 1.36 18.06 4.81
CA VAL A 70 0.31 17.05 4.99
C VAL A 70 0.23 16.17 3.76
N ILE A 71 0.50 14.89 3.93
CA ILE A 71 0.50 13.87 2.87
C ILE A 71 -0.72 12.95 2.95
N GLY A 72 -1.39 12.88 4.10
CA GLY A 72 -2.63 12.11 4.29
C GLY A 72 -3.48 12.69 5.42
N GLU A 73 -4.79 12.50 5.36
CA GLU A 73 -5.72 12.94 6.40
C GLU A 73 -6.77 11.86 6.60
N GLY A 74 -6.76 11.23 7.78
CA GLY A 74 -7.73 10.23 8.18
C GLY A 74 -8.60 10.69 9.34
N PHE A 75 -9.45 9.79 9.80
CA PHE A 75 -10.29 10.01 10.97
C PHE A 75 -9.47 10.04 12.28
N CYS A 76 -8.50 9.15 12.43
CA CYS A 76 -7.68 9.07 13.66
C CYS A 76 -6.51 10.06 13.65
N ALA A 77 -5.89 10.31 12.50
CA ALA A 77 -4.65 11.09 12.44
C ALA A 77 -4.53 11.93 11.16
N ILE A 78 -3.68 12.96 11.23
CA ILE A 78 -3.14 13.66 10.07
C ILE A 78 -1.73 13.13 9.83
N VAL A 79 -1.42 12.77 8.58
CA VAL A 79 -0.11 12.24 8.20
C VAL A 79 0.72 13.34 7.57
N TYR A 80 1.91 13.57 8.11
CA TYR A 80 2.88 14.55 7.65
C TYR A 80 4.12 13.89 7.07
N ASP A 81 4.71 14.52 6.07
CA ASP A 81 6.05 14.23 5.61
C ASP A 81 7.09 14.76 6.60
N LEU A 82 8.12 13.97 6.87
CA LEU A 82 9.34 14.39 7.56
C LEU A 82 10.52 14.22 6.57
N PRO A 83 10.75 15.22 5.69
CA PRO A 83 11.56 15.04 4.48
C PRO A 83 13.02 14.70 4.78
N SER A 84 13.62 15.33 5.80
CA SER A 84 15.04 15.20 6.19
C SER A 84 15.47 13.75 6.46
N SER A 85 14.53 12.92 6.91
CA SER A 85 14.82 11.56 7.39
C SER A 85 14.10 10.47 6.58
N GLY A 86 13.32 10.85 5.57
CA GLY A 86 12.53 9.88 4.79
C GLY A 86 11.44 9.21 5.61
N ARG A 87 10.97 9.90 6.65
CA ARG A 87 9.95 9.41 7.59
C ARG A 87 8.64 10.13 7.36
N ALA A 88 7.59 9.58 7.95
CA ALA A 88 6.28 10.19 8.06
C ALA A 88 5.86 10.22 9.53
N ILE A 89 5.06 11.23 9.88
CA ILE A 89 4.47 11.38 11.19
C ILE A 89 2.97 11.18 11.06
N LYS A 90 2.39 10.21 11.78
CA LYS A 90 0.95 10.18 12.05
C LYS A 90 0.71 10.94 13.35
N ALA A 91 0.06 12.10 13.25
CA ALA A 91 -0.27 12.92 14.41
C ALA A 91 -1.74 12.74 14.77
N ALA A 92 -2.02 12.24 15.97
CA ALA A 92 -3.38 11.94 16.42
C ALA A 92 -4.23 13.22 16.44
N ARG A 93 -5.48 13.07 16.02
CA ARG A 93 -6.52 14.07 16.30
C ARG A 93 -6.92 13.96 17.77
N ARG A 94 -7.61 14.98 18.30
CA ARG A 94 -8.15 14.97 19.67
C ARG A 94 -8.95 13.68 19.93
N GLN A 95 -8.72 13.04 21.08
CA GLN A 95 -9.41 11.82 21.52
C GLN A 95 -9.21 10.63 20.58
N LYS A 96 -8.00 10.51 20.01
CA LYS A 96 -7.60 9.42 19.10
C LYS A 96 -6.28 8.77 19.49
N GLU A 97 -5.76 9.08 20.68
CA GLU A 97 -4.56 8.52 21.27
C GLU A 97 -4.65 6.99 21.43
N THR A 98 -5.81 6.45 21.82
CA THR A 98 -5.99 4.98 21.94
C THR A 98 -5.90 4.29 20.58
N GLU A 99 -6.53 4.83 19.55
CA GLU A 99 -6.45 4.27 18.19
C GLU A 99 -5.04 4.42 17.59
N LEU A 100 -4.34 5.53 17.86
CA LEU A 100 -2.96 5.71 17.40
C LEU A 100 -1.99 4.78 18.13
N TRP A 101 -2.19 4.55 19.43
CA TRP A 101 -1.42 3.57 20.19
C TRP A 101 -1.66 2.15 19.67
N ASN A 102 -2.93 1.79 19.39
CA ASN A 102 -3.24 0.50 18.77
C ASN A 102 -2.57 0.36 17.38
N ASP A 103 -2.58 1.42 16.57
CA ASP A 103 -1.83 1.48 15.31
C ASP A 103 -0.36 1.15 15.54
N PHE A 104 0.32 1.84 16.46
CA PHE A 104 1.73 1.60 16.76
C PHE A 104 2.01 0.14 17.18
N VAL A 105 1.23 -0.40 18.11
CA VAL A 105 1.45 -1.76 18.63
C VAL A 105 1.18 -2.82 17.55
N ALA A 106 0.10 -2.67 16.77
CA ALA A 106 -0.18 -3.57 15.66
C ALA A 106 0.89 -3.44 14.58
N HIS A 107 1.30 -2.22 14.25
CA HIS A 107 2.34 -1.91 13.26
C HIS A 107 3.67 -2.58 13.61
N VAL A 108 4.14 -2.48 14.85
CA VAL A 108 5.37 -3.15 15.31
C VAL A 108 5.25 -4.66 15.17
N ASN A 109 4.15 -5.27 15.64
CA ASN A 109 3.96 -6.72 15.55
C ASN A 109 3.93 -7.22 14.10
N ILE A 110 3.22 -6.52 13.22
CA ILE A 110 3.07 -6.88 11.81
C ILE A 110 4.40 -6.68 11.08
N TRP A 111 5.11 -5.57 11.33
CA TRP A 111 6.42 -5.33 10.74
C TRP A 111 7.44 -6.39 11.18
N GLU A 112 7.50 -6.72 12.47
CA GLU A 112 8.40 -7.76 12.99
C GLU A 112 8.11 -9.13 12.40
N ALA A 113 6.82 -9.47 12.22
CA ALA A 113 6.39 -10.71 11.59
C ALA A 113 6.73 -10.77 10.08
N ALA A 114 6.68 -9.63 9.39
CA ALA A 114 6.86 -9.54 7.94
C ALA A 114 8.27 -9.10 7.49
N LYS A 115 9.20 -8.85 8.42
CA LYS A 115 10.53 -8.28 8.11
C LYS A 115 11.43 -9.17 7.25
N ASN A 116 11.13 -10.47 7.18
CA ASN A 116 11.91 -11.46 6.45
C ASN A 116 11.18 -11.87 5.17
N ASN A 117 11.77 -11.53 4.02
CA ASN A 117 11.46 -12.08 2.69
C ASN A 117 9.96 -12.21 2.33
N THR A 118 9.25 -11.09 2.37
CA THR A 118 7.85 -11.00 1.94
C THR A 118 7.75 -10.36 0.56
N SER A 119 6.69 -10.67 -0.19
CA SER A 119 6.40 -10.03 -1.48
C SER A 119 5.69 -8.67 -1.35
N PHE A 120 5.47 -8.19 -0.12
CA PHE A 120 4.89 -6.89 0.21
C PHE A 120 5.77 -6.14 1.21
N PHE A 121 5.52 -4.85 1.39
CA PHE A 121 6.23 -4.04 2.37
C PHE A 121 5.31 -3.47 3.45
N VAL A 122 5.82 -3.48 4.68
CA VAL A 122 5.27 -2.71 5.79
C VAL A 122 6.25 -1.56 6.05
N PRO A 123 5.77 -0.30 6.20
CA PRO A 123 6.63 0.80 6.61
C PRO A 123 7.36 0.44 7.89
N LYS A 124 8.65 0.75 8.03
CA LYS A 124 9.38 0.50 9.27
C LYS A 124 8.85 1.41 10.39
N PRO A 125 8.32 0.88 11.51
CA PRO A 125 7.98 1.69 12.66
C PRO A 125 9.27 2.26 13.28
N SER A 126 9.23 3.51 13.75
CA SER A 126 10.38 4.15 14.40
C SER A 126 10.15 4.31 15.90
N TYR A 127 9.20 5.14 16.32
CA TYR A 127 8.89 5.40 17.72
C TYR A 127 7.54 6.09 17.88
N TYR A 128 7.02 6.08 19.11
CA TYR A 128 5.81 6.77 19.55
C TYR A 128 6.18 7.86 20.55
N VAL A 129 5.48 8.99 20.53
CA VAL A 129 5.66 10.08 21.49
C VAL A 129 4.29 10.44 22.05
N VAL A 130 4.16 10.35 23.37
CA VAL A 130 2.97 10.75 24.11
C VAL A 130 2.91 12.26 24.26
N TYR A 131 1.70 12.80 24.48
CA TYR A 131 1.43 14.22 24.65
C TYR A 131 2.46 14.98 25.49
N GLU A 132 2.83 14.44 26.66
CA GLU A 132 3.71 15.09 27.62
C GLU A 132 5.12 15.35 27.06
N ASP A 133 5.57 14.50 26.13
CA ASP A 133 6.89 14.55 25.52
C ASP A 133 6.92 15.33 24.19
N ILE A 134 5.76 15.72 23.64
CA ILE A 134 5.68 16.39 22.33
C ILE A 134 6.44 17.71 22.33
N ALA A 135 6.36 18.51 23.40
CA ALA A 135 7.08 19.77 23.49
C ALA A 135 8.61 19.56 23.43
N ALA A 136 9.13 18.58 24.18
CA ALA A 136 10.55 18.22 24.15
C ALA A 136 10.95 17.67 22.77
N TRP A 137 10.09 16.84 22.17
CA TRP A 137 10.30 16.30 20.83
C TRP A 137 10.37 17.39 19.76
N MET A 138 9.48 18.39 19.81
CA MET A 138 9.48 19.53 18.90
C MET A 138 10.75 20.37 19.04
N ILE A 139 11.27 20.56 20.26
CA ILE A 139 12.54 21.25 20.50
C ILE A 139 13.70 20.47 19.87
N ALA A 140 13.72 19.15 20.01
CA ALA A 140 14.74 18.28 19.42
C ALA A 140 14.68 18.29 17.87
N HIS A 141 13.49 18.47 17.29
CA HIS A 141 13.26 18.50 15.84
C HIS A 141 13.01 19.93 15.31
N ARG A 142 13.42 20.97 16.03
CA ARG A 142 13.14 22.38 15.69
C ARG A 142 13.62 22.84 14.31
N HIS A 143 14.62 22.15 13.75
CA HIS A 143 15.11 22.38 12.39
C HIS A 143 14.11 21.95 11.31
N GLU A 144 13.17 21.07 11.67
CA GLU A 144 12.19 20.45 10.77
C GLU A 144 10.77 20.89 11.14
N VAL A 145 10.51 21.09 12.43
CA VAL A 145 9.21 21.47 13.01
C VAL A 145 9.36 22.84 13.68
N SER A 146 9.07 23.92 12.93
CA SER A 146 9.07 25.28 13.45
C SER A 146 7.65 25.78 13.73
N SER A 147 7.51 26.88 14.48
CA SER A 147 6.21 27.52 14.77
C SER A 147 5.45 27.98 13.52
N GLN A 148 6.12 28.19 12.39
CA GLN A 148 5.50 28.56 11.11
C GLN A 148 5.17 27.35 10.23
N THR A 149 5.70 26.18 10.57
CA THR A 149 5.69 24.98 9.71
C THR A 149 5.24 23.70 10.42
N GLY A 150 4.62 23.87 11.59
CA GLY A 150 4.23 22.79 12.48
C GLY A 150 2.94 22.09 12.08
N PHE A 151 2.36 21.38 13.05
CA PHE A 151 1.12 20.64 12.86
C PHE A 151 -0.06 21.58 12.57
N LYS A 152 -0.99 21.15 11.70
CA LYS A 152 -2.25 21.87 11.44
C LYS A 152 -3.10 22.09 12.70
N SER A 153 -2.95 21.20 13.66
CA SER A 153 -3.58 21.24 14.97
C SER A 153 -2.62 20.58 15.96
N GLU A 154 -2.64 21.02 17.21
CA GLU A 154 -1.88 20.38 18.29
C GLU A 154 -2.25 18.90 18.41
N PRO A 155 -1.29 17.98 18.18
CA PRO A 155 -1.56 16.55 18.27
C PRO A 155 -1.60 16.11 19.73
N THR A 156 -2.44 15.11 20.03
CA THR A 156 -2.42 14.47 21.34
C THR A 156 -1.20 13.56 21.45
N ASP A 157 -1.01 12.66 20.48
CA ASP A 157 0.17 11.80 20.38
C ASP A 157 0.72 11.79 18.95
N ILE A 158 1.97 11.37 18.76
CA ILE A 158 2.58 11.20 17.44
C ILE A 158 3.26 9.82 17.29
N LEU A 159 3.02 9.19 16.14
CA LEU A 159 3.68 7.97 15.68
C LEU A 159 4.60 8.32 14.52
N VAL A 160 5.87 7.94 14.61
CA VAL A 160 6.86 8.14 13.54
C VAL A 160 7.20 6.81 12.89
N MET A 161 7.17 6.79 11.55
CA MET A 161 7.43 5.60 10.74
C MET A 161 8.14 5.95 9.43
N GLU A 162 8.62 4.95 8.70
CA GLU A 162 9.09 5.12 7.33
C GLU A 162 8.00 5.72 6.44
N ARG A 163 8.40 6.62 5.54
CA ARG A 163 7.48 7.15 4.53
C ARG A 163 7.39 6.20 3.34
N ILE A 164 6.17 5.77 3.02
CA ILE A 164 5.89 5.19 1.70
C ILE A 164 6.03 6.30 0.66
N MET A 165 6.90 6.07 -0.32
CA MET A 165 7.21 7.06 -1.33
C MET A 165 6.06 7.14 -2.33
N PRO A 166 5.66 8.34 -2.77
CA PRO A 166 4.60 8.46 -3.76
C PRO A 166 5.05 7.90 -5.10
N LEU A 167 4.09 7.45 -5.90
CA LEU A 167 4.36 6.96 -7.25
C LEU A 167 5.06 8.03 -8.09
N PRO A 168 5.95 7.65 -9.03
CA PRO A 168 6.73 8.58 -9.80
C PRO A 168 5.86 9.51 -10.67
N ARG A 169 6.38 10.70 -10.97
CA ARG A 169 5.64 11.75 -11.69
C ARG A 169 5.01 11.25 -12.98
N VAL A 170 5.73 10.44 -13.75
CA VAL A 170 5.25 9.87 -15.03
C VAL A 170 3.99 9.02 -14.83
N ILE A 171 3.95 8.18 -13.79
CA ILE A 171 2.75 7.38 -13.45
C ILE A 171 1.60 8.29 -13.07
N ARG A 172 1.86 9.30 -12.24
CA ARG A 172 0.80 10.24 -11.78
C ARG A 172 0.21 11.04 -12.94
N GLN A 173 1.04 11.53 -13.85
CA GLN A 173 0.59 12.23 -15.06
C GLN A 173 -0.23 11.30 -15.96
N ALA A 174 0.21 10.06 -16.16
CA ALA A 174 -0.54 9.09 -16.94
C ALA A 174 -1.89 8.72 -16.29
N LEU A 175 -1.97 8.60 -14.96
CA LEU A 175 -3.24 8.39 -14.25
C LEU A 175 -4.22 9.56 -14.46
N VAL A 176 -3.74 10.80 -14.39
CA VAL A 176 -4.54 11.99 -14.71
C VAL A 176 -4.98 11.94 -16.16
N GLU A 177 -4.09 11.61 -17.08
CA GLU A 177 -4.41 11.61 -18.51
C GLU A 177 -5.48 10.60 -18.89
N VAL A 178 -5.45 9.40 -18.28
CA VAL A 178 -6.41 8.32 -18.56
C VAL A 178 -7.75 8.52 -17.84
N PHE A 179 -7.74 8.90 -16.55
CA PHE A 179 -8.96 8.85 -15.72
C PHE A 179 -9.53 10.22 -15.34
N CYS A 180 -8.78 11.31 -15.47
CA CYS A 180 -9.28 12.63 -15.12
C CYS A 180 -10.18 13.19 -16.25
N PRO A 181 -11.39 13.71 -15.94
CA PRO A 181 -12.20 14.40 -16.92
C PRO A 181 -11.43 15.53 -17.62
N PRO A 182 -11.58 15.74 -18.94
CA PRO A 182 -10.80 16.72 -19.69
C PRO A 182 -10.81 18.13 -19.07
N SER A 183 -11.95 18.57 -18.52
CA SER A 183 -12.11 19.87 -17.88
C SER A 183 -11.31 20.04 -16.58
N GLN A 184 -10.90 18.94 -15.94
CA GLN A 184 -10.21 18.96 -14.64
C GLN A 184 -8.71 18.63 -14.74
N LYS A 185 -8.20 18.21 -15.92
CA LYS A 185 -6.81 17.77 -16.10
C LYS A 185 -5.78 18.81 -15.67
N ALA A 186 -6.00 20.08 -16.02
CA ALA A 186 -5.10 21.18 -15.66
C ALA A 186 -5.05 21.41 -14.13
N GLU A 187 -6.22 21.38 -13.48
CA GLU A 187 -6.33 21.49 -12.03
C GLU A 187 -5.69 20.29 -11.33
N ALA A 188 -6.03 19.07 -11.75
CA ALA A 188 -5.48 17.84 -11.20
C ALA A 188 -3.95 17.76 -11.34
N SER A 189 -3.39 18.24 -12.46
CA SER A 189 -1.94 18.25 -12.70
C SER A 189 -1.19 19.27 -11.85
N SER A 190 -1.81 20.40 -11.54
CA SER A 190 -1.21 21.47 -10.74
C SER A 190 -1.46 21.30 -9.23
N ASN A 191 -2.46 20.50 -8.84
CA ASN A 191 -2.80 20.26 -7.44
C ASN A 191 -1.66 19.55 -6.68
N TYR A 192 -1.03 20.28 -5.75
CA TYR A 192 0.09 19.77 -4.97
C TYR A 192 -0.25 18.51 -4.16
N LYS A 193 -1.51 18.33 -3.72
CA LYS A 193 -1.94 17.15 -2.96
C LYS A 193 -1.78 15.86 -3.75
N ASN A 194 -1.84 15.93 -5.08
CA ASN A 194 -1.65 14.80 -5.98
C ASN A 194 -0.17 14.36 -6.07
N LYS A 195 0.79 15.15 -5.55
CA LYS A 195 2.20 14.74 -5.48
C LYS A 195 2.45 13.60 -4.47
N SER A 196 1.54 13.40 -3.52
CA SER A 196 1.59 12.33 -2.51
C SER A 196 0.74 11.11 -2.89
N CYS A 197 0.60 10.82 -4.20
CA CYS A 197 -0.22 9.73 -4.70
C CYS A 197 0.31 8.35 -4.29
N LEU A 198 -0.55 7.61 -3.59
CA LEU A 198 -0.53 6.16 -3.42
C LEU A 198 -1.82 5.63 -4.04
N VAL A 199 -1.73 4.51 -4.76
CA VAL A 199 -2.90 3.92 -5.45
C VAL A 199 -3.42 2.74 -4.62
N ARG A 200 -4.69 2.77 -4.22
CA ARG A 200 -5.31 1.67 -3.45
C ARG A 200 -5.68 0.52 -4.38
N LEU A 201 -5.26 -0.69 -4.04
CA LEU A 201 -5.47 -1.89 -4.85
C LEU A 201 -6.76 -2.60 -4.47
N TYR A 202 -7.69 -2.76 -5.41
CA TYR A 202 -8.96 -3.43 -5.15
C TYR A 202 -9.16 -4.63 -6.09
N LEU A 203 -8.86 -5.83 -5.61
CA LEU A 203 -9.04 -7.08 -6.37
C LEU A 203 -10.41 -7.74 -6.12
N GLY A 204 -11.17 -7.24 -5.15
CA GLY A 204 -12.46 -7.80 -4.76
C GLY A 204 -13.68 -7.13 -5.38
N VAL A 205 -13.49 -6.16 -6.28
CA VAL A 205 -14.59 -5.38 -6.85
C VAL A 205 -14.28 -4.87 -8.25
N ARG A 206 -15.34 -4.83 -9.06
CA ARG A 206 -15.45 -4.00 -10.26
C ARG A 206 -16.38 -2.84 -9.95
N ARG A 207 -15.96 -1.62 -10.24
CA ARG A 207 -16.80 -0.42 -10.11
C ARG A 207 -16.87 0.23 -11.48
N PRO A 208 -17.97 0.08 -12.24
CA PRO A 208 -18.11 0.80 -13.51
C PRO A 208 -17.74 2.25 -13.28
N ASN A 209 -16.92 2.84 -14.16
CA ASN A 209 -16.45 4.23 -14.07
C ASN A 209 -17.65 5.21 -14.09
N GLN A 210 -18.36 5.33 -12.97
CA GLN A 210 -19.35 6.34 -12.74
C GLN A 210 -18.59 7.61 -12.37
N ARG A 211 -18.93 8.70 -13.05
CA ARG A 211 -18.40 10.02 -12.70
C ARG A 211 -18.71 10.27 -11.23
N THR A 212 -17.67 10.37 -10.42
CA THR A 212 -17.81 10.91 -9.07
C THR A 212 -18.10 12.39 -9.17
N GLU A 213 -19.14 12.86 -8.50
CA GLU A 213 -19.38 14.29 -8.34
C GLU A 213 -18.21 14.88 -7.54
N GLY A 214 -17.55 15.91 -8.10
CA GLY A 214 -16.47 16.64 -7.42
C GLY A 214 -15.14 16.70 -8.19
N PRO A 215 -14.10 17.27 -7.55
CA PRO A 215 -12.77 17.41 -8.15
C PRO A 215 -12.02 16.07 -8.15
N PHE A 216 -11.31 15.81 -9.24
CA PHE A 216 -10.46 14.64 -9.41
C PHE A 216 -9.23 14.74 -8.50
N THR A 217 -8.95 13.65 -7.79
CA THR A 217 -7.81 13.54 -6.86
C THR A 217 -7.09 12.22 -7.06
N LEU A 218 -5.77 12.26 -6.96
CA LEU A 218 -4.90 11.08 -6.89
C LEU A 218 -4.71 10.57 -5.46
N ARG A 219 -5.19 11.30 -4.44
CA ARG A 219 -5.28 10.77 -3.08
C ARG A 219 -6.39 9.73 -3.01
N ASN A 220 -6.09 8.58 -2.41
CA ASN A 220 -6.99 7.44 -2.32
C ASN A 220 -7.51 6.99 -3.69
N PHE A 221 -6.70 7.12 -4.74
CA PHE A 221 -7.09 6.67 -6.07
C PHE A 221 -7.27 5.15 -6.05
N GLU A 222 -8.51 4.71 -6.28
CA GLU A 222 -8.88 3.30 -6.27
C GLU A 222 -8.55 2.67 -7.63
N LEU A 223 -7.69 1.65 -7.65
CA LEU A 223 -7.42 0.81 -8.80
C LEU A 223 -8.21 -0.50 -8.65
N THR A 224 -9.42 -0.49 -9.18
CA THR A 224 -10.35 -1.63 -9.25
C THR A 224 -10.07 -2.51 -10.47
N LEU A 225 -10.62 -3.72 -10.50
CA LEU A 225 -10.40 -4.68 -11.60
C LEU A 225 -10.78 -4.12 -12.97
N ASP A 226 -11.87 -3.36 -13.08
CA ASP A 226 -12.28 -2.73 -14.34
C ASP A 226 -11.29 -1.66 -14.83
N LYS A 227 -10.64 -0.92 -13.91
CA LYS A 227 -9.56 0.00 -14.26
C LYS A 227 -8.30 -0.75 -14.66
N MET A 228 -8.01 -1.89 -14.04
CA MET A 228 -6.91 -2.75 -14.46
C MET A 228 -7.11 -3.26 -15.89
N ASP A 229 -8.34 -3.65 -16.26
CA ASP A 229 -8.67 -4.04 -17.64
C ASP A 229 -8.46 -2.89 -18.64
N ILE A 230 -8.92 -1.68 -18.31
CA ILE A 230 -8.70 -0.48 -19.14
C ILE A 230 -7.21 -0.23 -19.37
N LEU A 231 -6.38 -0.48 -18.35
CA LEU A 231 -4.94 -0.28 -18.42
C LEU A 231 -4.18 -1.50 -18.98
N GLY A 232 -4.84 -2.64 -19.19
CA GLY A 232 -4.18 -3.90 -19.54
C GLY A 232 -3.24 -4.43 -18.46
N ILE A 233 -3.45 -4.05 -17.19
CA ILE A 233 -2.66 -4.52 -16.05
C ILE A 233 -3.19 -5.89 -15.62
N ASN A 234 -2.32 -6.90 -15.54
CA ASN A 234 -2.70 -8.20 -15.00
C ASN A 234 -2.88 -8.11 -13.47
N PRO A 235 -4.09 -8.31 -12.92
CA PRO A 235 -4.33 -8.26 -11.47
C PRO A 235 -3.61 -9.37 -10.69
N MET A 236 -3.25 -10.48 -11.35
CA MET A 236 -2.65 -11.65 -10.69
C MET A 236 -1.34 -11.32 -9.97
N GLN A 237 -0.59 -10.33 -10.47
CA GLN A 237 0.69 -9.92 -9.87
C GLN A 237 0.55 -9.33 -8.46
N PHE A 238 -0.67 -8.95 -8.04
CA PHE A 238 -0.93 -8.36 -6.72
C PHE A 238 -1.50 -9.38 -5.72
N VAL A 239 -1.89 -10.58 -6.17
CA VAL A 239 -2.55 -11.58 -5.32
C VAL A 239 -1.62 -12.11 -4.24
N ARG A 240 -0.42 -12.55 -4.63
CA ARG A 240 0.57 -13.11 -3.70
C ARG A 240 0.92 -12.14 -2.55
N PRO A 241 1.28 -10.87 -2.81
CA PRO A 241 1.51 -9.87 -1.76
C PRO A 241 0.37 -9.74 -0.75
N MET A 242 -0.89 -9.76 -1.22
CA MET A 242 -2.05 -9.64 -0.34
C MET A 242 -2.32 -10.91 0.48
N ALA A 243 -2.18 -12.08 -0.15
CA ALA A 243 -2.41 -13.37 0.50
C ALA A 243 -1.34 -13.66 1.56
N GLU A 244 -0.06 -13.44 1.24
CA GLU A 244 1.07 -13.57 2.17
C GLU A 244 0.90 -12.63 3.37
N ALA A 245 0.55 -11.37 3.11
CA ALA A 245 0.30 -10.39 4.16
C ALA A 245 -0.80 -10.85 5.12
N LEU A 246 -1.94 -11.30 4.59
CA LEU A 246 -3.06 -11.71 5.43
C LEU A 246 -2.72 -12.94 6.28
N ALA A 247 -2.01 -13.92 5.71
CA ALA A 247 -1.56 -15.11 6.44
C ALA A 247 -0.60 -14.77 7.57
N ILE A 248 0.42 -13.94 7.31
CA ILE A 248 1.40 -13.50 8.32
C ILE A 248 0.71 -12.69 9.42
N MET A 249 -0.21 -11.81 9.06
CA MET A 249 -0.99 -11.04 10.03
C MET A 249 -1.79 -11.94 10.96
N HIS A 250 -2.53 -12.89 10.40
CA HIS A 250 -3.35 -13.82 11.15
C HIS A 250 -2.52 -14.68 12.09
N TRP A 251 -1.46 -15.32 11.58
CA TRP A 251 -0.85 -16.44 12.30
C TRP A 251 0.44 -16.09 13.02
N THR A 252 1.28 -15.22 12.45
CA THR A 252 2.53 -14.79 13.08
C THR A 252 2.32 -13.54 13.93
N ALA A 253 1.67 -12.51 13.39
CA ALA A 253 1.44 -11.25 14.12
C ALA A 253 0.24 -11.33 15.08
N GLN A 254 -0.59 -12.38 14.96
CA GLN A 254 -1.81 -12.58 15.77
C GLN A 254 -2.75 -11.37 15.73
N ARG A 255 -3.02 -10.88 14.51
CA ARG A 255 -3.94 -9.77 14.21
C ARG A 255 -5.02 -10.21 13.25
N ASP A 256 -6.22 -9.66 13.38
CA ASP A 256 -7.38 -9.99 12.55
C ASP A 256 -7.40 -9.28 11.17
N ALA A 257 -6.45 -8.38 10.93
CA ALA A 257 -6.37 -7.55 9.72
C ALA A 257 -7.58 -6.65 9.46
N TYR A 258 -8.27 -6.20 10.52
CA TYR A 258 -9.37 -5.26 10.37
C TYR A 258 -8.91 -3.86 9.92
N ASP A 259 -9.61 -3.31 8.91
CA ASP A 259 -9.44 -2.00 8.28
C ASP A 259 -8.04 -1.71 7.69
N VAL A 260 -7.25 -2.76 7.37
CA VAL A 260 -5.97 -2.57 6.69
C VAL A 260 -6.15 -2.15 5.23
N GLU A 261 -5.21 -1.34 4.74
CA GLU A 261 -5.18 -0.88 3.35
C GLU A 261 -3.97 -1.43 2.59
N PHE A 262 -4.21 -1.83 1.33
CA PHE A 262 -3.17 -2.20 0.38
C PHE A 262 -3.01 -1.14 -0.68
N VAL A 263 -1.78 -0.64 -0.85
CA VAL A 263 -1.48 0.43 -1.81
C VAL A 263 -0.26 0.11 -2.68
N LEU A 264 -0.23 0.67 -3.88
CA LEU A 264 0.99 0.83 -4.67
C LEU A 264 1.68 2.12 -4.28
N GLY A 265 2.94 1.98 -3.89
CA GLY A 265 3.87 3.06 -3.60
C GLY A 265 5.24 2.75 -4.17
N SER A 266 6.10 3.76 -4.21
CA SER A 266 7.50 3.56 -4.57
C SER A 266 8.32 3.09 -3.36
N SER A 267 9.35 2.30 -3.63
CA SER A 267 10.44 1.98 -2.69
C SER A 267 11.78 2.42 -3.30
N PRO A 268 12.77 2.84 -2.48
CA PRO A 268 14.16 2.95 -2.94
C PRO A 268 14.64 1.59 -3.48
N GLU A 269 15.49 1.59 -4.50
CA GLU A 269 15.93 0.43 -5.32
C GLU A 269 16.23 -0.89 -4.59
N ARG A 270 16.53 -0.91 -3.27
CA ARG A 270 16.91 -2.15 -2.57
C ARG A 270 16.34 -2.28 -1.16
N ARG A 271 15.39 -3.21 -1.00
CA ARG A 271 15.43 -4.21 0.08
C ARG A 271 15.73 -5.54 -0.61
N ILE A 272 16.92 -6.08 -0.43
CA ILE A 272 17.29 -7.38 -1.00
C ILE A 272 16.31 -8.42 -0.43
N THR A 273 15.58 -9.12 -1.31
CA THR A 273 14.69 -10.22 -0.93
C THR A 273 15.51 -11.51 -0.76
N ALA A 274 15.06 -12.47 0.05
CA ALA A 274 15.76 -13.75 0.15
C ALA A 274 15.65 -14.60 -1.13
N ALA A 275 14.67 -14.33 -2.00
CA ALA A 275 14.66 -14.86 -3.37
C ALA A 275 15.85 -14.33 -4.21
N GLU A 276 16.29 -13.10 -3.97
CA GLU A 276 17.54 -12.59 -4.57
C GLU A 276 18.75 -13.22 -3.89
N LEU A 277 18.77 -13.42 -2.56
CA LEU A 277 19.87 -14.12 -1.87
C LEU A 277 20.07 -15.57 -2.33
N SER A 278 18.99 -16.31 -2.60
CA SER A 278 19.08 -17.70 -3.06
C SER A 278 19.65 -17.81 -4.48
N SER A 279 19.61 -16.72 -5.25
CA SER A 279 20.22 -16.61 -6.58
C SER A 279 21.66 -16.10 -6.59
N ILE A 280 22.20 -15.70 -5.42
CA ILE A 280 23.61 -15.31 -5.29
C ILE A 280 24.46 -16.57 -5.18
N ASP A 281 25.36 -16.78 -6.13
CA ASP A 281 26.38 -17.82 -6.04
C ASP A 281 27.37 -17.49 -4.90
N LEU A 282 27.14 -18.09 -3.73
CA LEU A 282 27.98 -17.93 -2.54
C LEU A 282 29.36 -18.60 -2.69
N ALA A 283 29.58 -19.41 -3.74
CA ALA A 283 30.88 -20.00 -4.05
C ALA A 283 31.72 -19.11 -5.00
N GLY A 284 31.11 -18.07 -5.59
CA GLY A 284 31.75 -17.09 -6.46
C GLY A 284 32.26 -15.81 -5.76
N ARG A 285 32.83 -14.91 -6.56
CA ARG A 285 33.46 -13.63 -6.13
C ARG A 285 32.65 -12.90 -5.05
N ARG A 286 33.30 -12.55 -3.94
CA ARG A 286 32.75 -11.67 -2.89
C ARG A 286 32.24 -10.35 -3.49
N ILE A 287 30.95 -10.11 -3.40
CA ILE A 287 30.28 -8.85 -3.78
C ILE A 287 29.88 -8.05 -2.54
N THR A 288 30.02 -6.73 -2.58
CA THR A 288 29.55 -5.85 -1.52
C THR A 288 28.04 -5.62 -1.70
N THR A 289 27.22 -6.09 -0.77
CA THR A 289 25.76 -5.90 -0.80
C THR A 289 25.30 -4.64 -0.04
N TRP A 290 26.25 -3.88 0.51
CA TRP A 290 26.01 -2.77 1.43
C TRP A 290 26.42 -1.41 0.82
N ASN A 291 25.45 -0.55 0.49
CA ASN A 291 25.68 0.85 0.15
C ASN A 291 25.64 1.72 1.42
N ARG A 292 26.74 1.77 2.19
CA ARG A 292 26.96 2.92 3.11
C ARG A 292 27.83 3.94 2.42
N SER A 293 27.43 5.20 2.54
CA SER A 293 28.34 6.32 2.39
C SER A 293 29.20 6.47 3.66
N PRO A 294 30.43 7.04 3.59
CA PRO A 294 31.38 7.09 4.70
C PRO A 294 30.88 7.82 5.97
N ASP A 295 29.82 8.61 5.84
CA ASP A 295 29.13 9.44 6.83
C ASP A 295 28.03 8.70 7.60
N GLY A 296 27.86 7.39 7.41
CA GLY A 296 26.98 6.54 8.24
C GLY A 296 25.48 6.72 7.99
N CYS A 297 25.09 7.69 7.15
CA CYS A 297 23.73 7.82 6.64
C CYS A 297 23.51 6.78 5.52
N ALA A 298 22.37 6.09 5.54
CA ALA A 298 21.99 5.20 4.46
C ALA A 298 21.71 6.06 3.22
N ASN A 299 22.66 6.16 2.29
CA ASN A 299 22.44 6.76 0.97
C ASN A 299 21.50 5.84 0.16
N LEU A 300 20.22 5.92 0.46
CA LEU A 300 19.14 5.32 -0.32
C LEU A 300 19.20 5.94 -1.73
N ASN A 301 19.38 5.11 -2.76
CA ASN A 301 19.42 5.58 -4.15
C ASN A 301 17.98 5.92 -4.63
N PHE A 302 17.50 7.12 -4.33
CA PHE A 302 16.16 7.58 -4.71
C PHE A 302 16.00 7.87 -6.21
N LEU A 303 17.07 7.77 -6.99
CA LEU A 303 17.07 7.91 -8.44
C LEU A 303 16.60 6.65 -9.15
N ARG A 304 16.48 5.52 -8.44
CA ARG A 304 15.89 4.28 -8.96
C ARG A 304 14.81 3.80 -8.01
N ARG A 305 13.59 3.63 -8.53
CA ARG A 305 12.40 3.32 -7.74
C ARG A 305 11.71 2.08 -8.31
N ALA A 306 11.44 1.12 -7.45
CA ALA A 306 10.49 0.06 -7.76
C ALA A 306 9.08 0.50 -7.33
N VAL A 307 8.06 0.04 -8.06
CA VAL A 307 6.67 0.09 -7.58
C VAL A 307 6.41 -1.20 -6.82
N SER A 308 5.88 -1.08 -5.62
CA SER A 308 5.69 -2.23 -4.73
C SER A 308 4.34 -2.16 -4.03
N VAL A 309 3.85 -3.31 -3.59
CA VAL A 309 2.66 -3.41 -2.73
C VAL A 309 3.06 -3.09 -1.30
N TRP A 310 2.39 -2.12 -0.70
CA TRP A 310 2.55 -1.73 0.69
C TRP A 310 1.28 -1.97 1.47
N LEU A 311 1.45 -2.45 2.70
CA LEU A 311 0.40 -2.62 3.69
C LEU A 311 0.48 -1.49 4.71
N LEU A 312 -0.65 -0.85 5.00
CA LEU A 312 -0.75 0.26 5.95
C LEU A 312 -2.12 0.35 6.63
N ASP A 313 -2.23 1.29 7.56
CA ASP A 313 -3.39 1.55 8.45
C ASP A 313 -3.73 0.39 9.38
N PHE A 314 -3.16 0.43 10.59
CA PHE A 314 -3.30 -0.65 11.57
C PHE A 314 -4.12 -0.23 12.79
N ASN A 315 -4.69 0.99 12.78
CA ASN A 315 -5.37 1.60 13.92
C ASN A 315 -6.60 0.80 14.40
N GLN A 316 -7.23 -0.01 13.55
CA GLN A 316 -8.37 -0.86 13.93
C GLN A 316 -8.02 -2.36 14.05
N CYS A 317 -6.78 -2.77 13.75
CA CYS A 317 -6.37 -4.16 13.86
C CYS A 317 -6.47 -4.64 15.31
N GLN A 318 -7.21 -5.72 15.54
CA GLN A 318 -7.37 -6.29 16.88
C GLN A 318 -6.49 -7.53 17.06
N ARG A 319 -6.22 -7.88 18.31
CA ARG A 319 -5.57 -9.15 18.62
C ARG A 319 -6.48 -10.32 18.25
N MET A 320 -5.90 -11.28 17.54
CA MET A 320 -6.53 -12.51 17.13
C MET A 320 -5.74 -13.70 17.65
N HIS A 321 -6.38 -14.58 18.41
CA HIS A 321 -5.77 -15.83 18.85
C HIS A 321 -5.94 -16.90 17.77
N SER A 322 -5.02 -17.87 17.68
CA SER A 322 -5.15 -19.06 16.82
C SER A 322 -6.19 -20.03 17.39
N THR A 323 -7.45 -19.62 17.38
CA THR A 323 -8.61 -20.38 17.86
C THR A 323 -9.77 -20.24 16.87
N PRO A 324 -10.80 -21.11 16.94
CA PRO A 324 -11.98 -20.96 16.11
C PRO A 324 -12.68 -19.59 16.22
N LEU A 325 -12.66 -18.98 17.42
CA LEU A 325 -13.20 -17.63 17.62
C LEU A 325 -12.33 -16.55 16.96
N GLY A 326 -11.00 -16.73 16.96
CA GLY A 326 -10.09 -15.88 16.21
C GLY A 326 -10.36 -15.95 14.70
N VAL A 327 -10.59 -17.16 14.18
CA VAL A 327 -11.00 -17.35 12.78
C VAL A 327 -12.27 -16.57 12.46
N GLU A 328 -13.30 -16.60 13.31
CA GLU A 328 -14.52 -15.80 13.11
C GLU A 328 -14.23 -14.29 13.05
N LYS A 329 -13.31 -13.78 13.88
CA LYS A 329 -12.88 -12.38 13.81
C LYS A 329 -12.21 -12.05 12.48
N ALA A 330 -11.28 -12.88 12.02
CA ALA A 330 -10.63 -12.69 10.71
C ALA A 330 -11.63 -12.76 9.55
N VAL A 331 -12.59 -13.68 9.58
CA VAL A 331 -13.64 -13.77 8.54
C VAL A 331 -14.47 -12.50 8.53
N LYS A 332 -14.87 -12.00 9.71
CA LYS A 332 -15.59 -10.74 9.84
C LYS A 332 -14.77 -9.58 9.26
N ALA A 333 -13.49 -9.46 9.62
CA ALA A 333 -12.58 -8.44 9.11
C ALA A 333 -12.46 -8.50 7.59
N PHE A 334 -12.25 -9.69 7.01
CA PHE A 334 -12.17 -9.89 5.56
C PHE A 334 -13.38 -9.29 4.82
N TRP A 335 -14.59 -9.46 5.36
CA TRP A 335 -15.83 -9.01 4.73
C TRP A 335 -16.26 -7.58 5.06
N GLU A 336 -15.85 -7.05 6.21
CA GLU A 336 -16.10 -5.66 6.60
C GLU A 336 -15.08 -4.69 6.03
N ASN A 337 -13.85 -5.17 5.76
CA ASN A 337 -12.87 -4.40 5.02
C ASN A 337 -13.41 -4.04 3.64
N ASP A 338 -12.96 -2.87 3.19
CA ASP A 338 -12.97 -2.49 1.79
C ASP A 338 -12.46 -3.65 0.90
N PRO A 339 -12.95 -3.79 -0.35
CA PRO A 339 -12.72 -5.00 -1.17
C PRO A 339 -11.31 -5.07 -1.79
N TYR A 340 -10.27 -4.95 -0.96
CA TYR A 340 -8.87 -5.11 -1.30
C TYR A 340 -8.60 -6.53 -1.81
N PHE A 341 -9.05 -7.54 -1.06
CA PHE A 341 -8.83 -8.96 -1.36
C PHE A 341 -9.74 -9.46 -2.49
N PRO A 342 -9.27 -10.41 -3.33
CA PRO A 342 -10.14 -11.16 -4.23
C PRO A 342 -11.31 -11.79 -3.46
N ARG A 343 -12.52 -11.77 -4.04
CA ARG A 343 -13.70 -12.38 -3.42
C ARG A 343 -13.92 -13.79 -3.98
N PRO A 344 -14.45 -14.74 -3.18
CA PRO A 344 -14.86 -16.04 -3.68
C PRO A 344 -15.80 -15.91 -4.87
N ASN A 345 -15.54 -16.67 -5.93
CA ASN A 345 -16.35 -16.71 -7.13
C ASN A 345 -16.58 -18.18 -7.56
N GLN A 346 -17.81 -18.48 -7.97
CA GLN A 346 -18.22 -19.81 -8.43
C GLN A 346 -17.70 -20.11 -9.85
N ASP A 347 -17.57 -19.09 -10.70
CA ASP A 347 -16.98 -19.22 -12.03
C ASP A 347 -15.46 -19.17 -11.93
N LEU A 348 -14.85 -20.36 -11.85
CA LEU A 348 -13.40 -20.53 -11.78
C LEU A 348 -12.67 -20.13 -13.07
N SER A 349 -13.38 -20.00 -14.19
CA SER A 349 -12.80 -19.57 -15.46
C SER A 349 -12.67 -18.05 -15.56
N SER A 350 -13.48 -17.31 -14.80
CA SER A 350 -13.42 -15.85 -14.73
C SER A 350 -12.12 -15.35 -14.10
N THR A 351 -11.74 -14.09 -14.41
CA THR A 351 -10.60 -13.43 -13.76
C THR A 351 -10.74 -13.46 -12.24
N GLU A 352 -11.90 -13.12 -11.70
CA GLU A 352 -12.18 -13.16 -10.26
C GLU A 352 -12.03 -14.56 -9.66
N GLY A 353 -12.51 -15.60 -10.36
CA GLY A 353 -12.35 -16.99 -9.93
C GLY A 353 -10.87 -17.40 -9.87
N GLN A 354 -10.10 -17.05 -10.89
CA GLN A 354 -8.65 -17.32 -10.93
C GLN A 354 -7.91 -16.58 -9.82
N LEU A 355 -8.22 -15.30 -9.59
CA LEU A 355 -7.62 -14.50 -8.51
C LEU A 355 -7.93 -15.11 -7.13
N TRP A 356 -9.15 -15.59 -6.91
CA TRP A 356 -9.52 -16.27 -5.66
C TRP A 356 -8.78 -17.59 -5.47
N GLN A 357 -8.64 -18.42 -6.51
CA GLN A 357 -7.90 -19.69 -6.39
C GLN A 357 -6.43 -19.45 -6.05
N GLU A 358 -5.78 -18.50 -6.72
CA GLU A 358 -4.39 -18.14 -6.40
C GLU A 358 -4.29 -17.57 -4.98
N PHE A 359 -5.22 -16.71 -4.57
CA PHE A 359 -5.26 -16.15 -3.22
C PHE A 359 -5.33 -17.26 -2.16
N LYS A 360 -6.25 -18.22 -2.34
CA LYS A 360 -6.39 -19.37 -1.44
C LYS A 360 -5.10 -20.18 -1.37
N SER A 361 -4.53 -20.51 -2.53
CA SER A 361 -3.33 -21.32 -2.62
C SER A 361 -2.16 -20.68 -1.87
N VAL A 362 -1.89 -19.40 -2.14
CA VAL A 362 -0.80 -18.66 -1.48
C VAL A 362 -1.09 -18.47 0.01
N TYR A 363 -2.31 -18.07 0.38
CA TYR A 363 -2.68 -17.85 1.78
C TYR A 363 -2.48 -19.13 2.60
N LEU A 364 -2.94 -20.28 2.11
CA LEU A 364 -2.80 -21.56 2.81
C LEU A 364 -1.33 -21.97 2.92
N ALA A 365 -0.57 -21.88 1.82
CA ALA A 365 0.86 -22.21 1.82
C ALA A 365 1.62 -21.38 2.87
N THR A 366 1.47 -20.05 2.85
CA THR A 366 2.11 -19.17 3.84
C THR A 366 1.59 -19.43 5.26
N SER A 367 0.30 -19.73 5.42
CA SER A 367 -0.26 -20.04 6.75
C SER A 367 0.36 -21.29 7.37
N PHE A 368 0.69 -22.31 6.57
CA PHE A 368 1.37 -23.52 7.02
C PHE A 368 2.89 -23.34 7.22
N GLU A 369 3.47 -22.25 6.73
CA GLU A 369 4.83 -21.83 7.13
C GLU A 369 4.81 -21.10 8.48
N CYS A 370 3.72 -20.37 8.77
CA CYS A 370 3.52 -19.66 10.03
C CYS A 370 3.10 -20.56 11.20
N LEU A 371 2.40 -21.66 10.90
CA LEU A 371 1.87 -22.63 11.87
C LEU A 371 2.47 -24.01 11.63
N ASP A 372 2.18 -24.97 12.50
CA ASP A 372 2.45 -26.37 12.18
C ASP A 372 1.56 -26.85 11.01
N SER A 373 2.11 -27.72 10.15
CA SER A 373 1.39 -28.35 9.04
C SER A 373 0.10 -29.08 9.45
N SER A 374 -0.04 -29.47 10.72
CA SER A 374 -1.25 -30.09 11.26
C SER A 374 -2.36 -29.08 11.61
N ALA A 375 -2.13 -27.78 11.46
CA ALA A 375 -3.10 -26.75 11.83
C ALA A 375 -4.32 -26.76 10.88
N THR A 376 -5.53 -26.84 11.42
CA THR A 376 -6.77 -26.81 10.61
C THR A 376 -7.29 -25.39 10.38
N LEU A 377 -6.93 -24.45 11.25
CA LEU A 377 -7.48 -23.09 11.30
C LEU A 377 -7.31 -22.28 9.99
N PRO A 378 -6.20 -22.39 9.23
CA PRO A 378 -6.09 -21.73 7.93
C PRO A 378 -7.15 -22.21 6.93
N GLY A 379 -7.40 -23.52 6.89
CA GLY A 379 -8.46 -24.12 6.08
C GLY A 379 -9.85 -23.66 6.53
N ASP A 380 -10.08 -23.64 7.85
CA ASP A 380 -11.34 -23.17 8.43
C ASP A 380 -11.65 -21.71 8.07
N PHE A 381 -10.63 -20.85 8.04
CA PHE A 381 -10.77 -19.45 7.59
C PHE A 381 -11.26 -19.38 6.14
N ILE A 382 -10.59 -20.07 5.21
CA ILE A 382 -10.97 -20.06 3.79
C ILE A 382 -12.39 -20.61 3.61
N LEU A 383 -12.69 -21.74 4.25
CA LEU A 383 -14.02 -22.36 4.18
C LEU A 383 -15.12 -21.39 4.65
N LYS A 384 -14.91 -20.71 5.78
CA LYS A 384 -15.89 -19.75 6.33
C LYS A 384 -16.03 -18.51 5.46
N VAL A 385 -14.95 -18.03 4.83
CA VAL A 385 -15.02 -16.94 3.86
C VAL A 385 -15.90 -17.34 2.66
N GLU A 386 -15.72 -18.55 2.11
CA GLU A 386 -16.54 -19.04 0.98
C GLU A 386 -18.01 -19.28 1.36
N GLN A 387 -18.27 -19.77 2.57
CA GLN A 387 -19.62 -19.90 3.12
C GLN A 387 -20.30 -18.54 3.26
N GLU A 388 -19.61 -17.54 3.77
CA GLU A 388 -20.12 -16.18 3.91
C GLU A 388 -20.37 -15.51 2.55
N ALA A 389 -19.54 -15.77 1.53
CA ALA A 389 -19.82 -15.35 0.16
C ALA A 389 -21.14 -15.93 -0.36
N SER A 390 -21.34 -17.24 -0.16
CA SER A 390 -22.54 -17.95 -0.59
C SER A 390 -23.80 -17.40 0.09
N LYS A 391 -23.72 -17.09 1.40
CA LYS A 391 -24.81 -16.43 2.13
C LYS A 391 -25.15 -15.06 1.53
N ARG A 392 -24.14 -14.22 1.28
CA ARG A 392 -24.33 -12.88 0.71
C ARG A 392 -24.94 -12.90 -0.69
N LEU A 393 -24.52 -13.84 -1.53
CA LEU A 393 -25.11 -14.05 -2.86
C LEU A 393 -26.59 -14.46 -2.74
N SER A 394 -26.90 -15.41 -1.85
CA SER A 394 -28.29 -15.84 -1.65
C SER A 394 -29.19 -14.71 -1.13
N SER A 395 -28.72 -13.89 -0.18
CA SER A 395 -29.46 -12.73 0.32
C SER A 395 -29.66 -11.65 -0.75
N SER A 396 -28.69 -11.44 -1.63
CA SER A 396 -28.81 -10.49 -2.74
C SER A 396 -29.85 -10.93 -3.78
N LEU A 397 -29.91 -12.23 -4.09
CA LEU A 397 -30.91 -12.79 -5.01
C LEU A 397 -32.33 -12.75 -4.43
N VAL A 398 -32.48 -12.98 -3.12
CA VAL A 398 -33.78 -12.85 -2.43
C VAL A 398 -34.30 -11.41 -2.45
N LEU A 399 -33.42 -10.41 -2.37
CA LEU A 399 -33.79 -8.99 -2.44
C LEU A 399 -34.19 -8.52 -3.85
N LEU A 400 -33.80 -9.23 -4.91
CA LEU A 400 -34.07 -8.81 -6.29
C LEU A 400 -35.48 -9.14 -6.78
N GLY A 401 -36.22 -10.03 -6.10
CA GLY A 401 -37.61 -10.39 -6.43
C GLY A 401 -37.82 -10.92 -7.87
N PRO A 402 -38.99 -11.50 -8.21
CA PRO A 402 -39.27 -11.89 -9.58
C PRO A 402 -39.35 -10.65 -10.49
N PRO A 403 -38.96 -10.76 -11.78
CA PRO A 403 -38.99 -9.66 -12.72
C PRO A 403 -40.42 -9.12 -12.83
N LYS A 404 -40.59 -7.80 -12.68
CA LYS A 404 -41.89 -7.15 -12.83
C LYS A 404 -42.42 -7.42 -14.24
N SER A 405 -43.43 -8.28 -14.35
CA SER A 405 -44.17 -8.50 -15.57
C SER A 405 -44.90 -7.22 -15.97
N SER A 406 -44.86 -6.93 -17.26
CA SER A 406 -45.47 -5.79 -17.91
C SER A 406 -46.99 -5.89 -17.96
N ALA A 407 -47.71 -4.94 -17.34
CA ALA A 407 -49.04 -4.43 -17.74
C ALA A 407 -49.45 -3.22 -16.83
N PRO A 408 -50.49 -2.44 -17.14
CA PRO A 408 -50.39 -1.20 -17.90
C PRO A 408 -50.74 0.06 -17.07
N THR A 409 -50.43 1.21 -17.68
CA THR A 409 -50.70 2.58 -17.25
C THR A 409 -52.12 2.85 -16.73
N THR A 410 -52.23 3.39 -15.51
CA THR A 410 -53.31 4.31 -15.12
C THR A 410 -52.84 5.32 -14.06
N SER A 411 -52.88 6.60 -14.47
CA SER A 411 -53.15 7.84 -13.72
C SER A 411 -52.63 8.04 -12.28
N SER A 412 -51.82 9.11 -12.14
CA SER A 412 -51.54 9.84 -10.89
C SER A 412 -52.83 10.38 -10.22
N PRO A 413 -52.79 10.78 -8.93
CA PRO A 413 -52.31 12.13 -8.62
C PRO A 413 -51.44 12.28 -7.35
N SER A 414 -50.55 13.26 -7.44
CA SER A 414 -49.96 14.15 -6.42
C SER A 414 -49.94 13.72 -4.94
N ALA A 415 -48.72 13.61 -4.38
CA ALA A 415 -48.42 14.11 -3.05
C ALA A 415 -46.92 14.44 -2.91
N SER A 416 -46.67 15.64 -2.40
CA SER A 416 -45.41 16.20 -1.94
C SER A 416 -44.55 15.24 -1.11
N SER A 417 -43.25 15.18 -1.37
CA SER A 417 -42.30 14.63 -0.39
C SER A 417 -41.01 15.46 -0.33
N GLU A 418 -40.74 15.90 0.89
CA GLU A 418 -39.52 16.53 1.36
C GLU A 418 -38.30 15.63 1.09
N LYS A 419 -37.25 16.20 0.51
CA LYS A 419 -35.95 15.54 0.39
C LYS A 419 -35.29 15.49 1.78
N LYS A 420 -35.26 14.30 2.39
CA LYS A 420 -34.31 13.97 3.46
C LYS A 420 -33.06 13.35 2.86
N ASP A 421 -31.99 14.13 2.82
CA ASP A 421 -30.62 13.68 2.61
C ASP A 421 -30.22 12.63 3.68
N LYS A 422 -30.17 11.36 3.30
CA LYS A 422 -29.56 10.31 4.13
C LYS A 422 -28.06 10.22 3.82
N LYS A 423 -27.27 11.09 4.44
CA LYS A 423 -25.83 10.84 4.66
C LYS A 423 -25.70 9.66 5.62
N LYS A 424 -25.22 8.51 5.12
CA LYS A 424 -24.82 7.35 5.95
C LYS A 424 -23.70 7.78 6.92
N HIS A 425 -24.04 7.98 8.19
CA HIS A 425 -23.05 8.03 9.26
C HIS A 425 -22.58 6.61 9.57
N ARG A 426 -21.27 6.35 9.46
CA ARG A 426 -20.61 5.16 9.98
C ARG A 426 -20.70 5.22 11.51
N LYS A 427 -21.34 4.23 12.14
CA LYS A 427 -21.31 4.05 13.60
C LYS A 427 -20.05 3.28 13.97
N TYR A 428 -19.13 3.93 14.67
CA TYR A 428 -18.06 3.25 15.39
C TYR A 428 -18.65 2.69 16.69
N ILE A 429 -18.41 1.41 16.97
CA ILE A 429 -18.75 0.79 18.25
C ILE A 429 -17.60 1.13 19.20
N SER A 430 -17.86 1.99 20.18
CA SER A 430 -17.00 2.11 21.36
C SER A 430 -17.25 0.91 22.27
N MET A 431 -16.21 0.16 22.60
CA MET A 431 -16.12 -0.56 23.86
C MET A 431 -14.95 0.01 24.65
#